data_AF-A0A929Y6L4-F1
#
_entry.id   AF-A0A929Y6L4-F1
#
_cell.length_a   1.000
_cell.length_b   1.000
_cell.length_c   1.000
_cell.angle_alpha   90.00
_cell.angle_beta   90.00
_cell.angle_gamma   90.00
#
_symmetry.space_group_name_H-M   'P 1'
#
loop_
_entity.id
_entity.type
_entity.pdbx_description
1 polymer ?
#
loop_
_entity_poly.entity_id
_entity_poly.type
_entity_poly.pdbx_seq_one_letter_code
_entity_poly.pdbx_strand_id
1 'polypeptide(L)'
;MVERKDNKRIGESPDRKRYLYAFLYAVVLGFSVAAGSNIVFGDDVSLSYTDNYMKPFGITSLLIFAAVSAVAFAGIQVMLRFYGRLRLLFVYPAQGKSQQEIPQQEIPQKKTPQSGSPLLADLQQAVPQPKDGVFGRRRGFLFVLLLLLVSWLPYLLSFAPGSVLDDSLASITPWTNGTPLTNHHPVVYSLLVGGFVYLSKILPLSLNAAVFLYSLVQSVCLAGTLAALFCRLQRAGARRCVLAAGVAYAMIVPYFPAYAMILWKDPLYSCALLWLSLLLFDAVRKEGGLPDRAWQIKWFLVLLCTAFLRNNGAFCLLFMAAALLLSGQRKQFFCTACMTVIVALLFFTAQHTVYPLCHIADTEYTEKIGIPLQQLAATVAYQGKMGEEEREFLLKIMPEQEWKERYAPCLADKIKWTDGANMEYISQNKRSFWKVWGALLLKNPAIYLRAYGMDTF
;
A
#
# COMPACT_ATOMS: atom_id res chain seq x y z
N MET A 1 56.05 -11.47 10.40
CA MET A 1 55.15 -10.97 11.45
C MET A 1 53.81 -10.62 10.82
N VAL A 2 52.82 -11.48 11.07
CA VAL A 2 51.35 -11.32 10.89
C VAL A 2 50.87 -10.73 9.56
N GLU A 3 50.69 -11.62 8.59
CA GLU A 3 49.79 -11.45 7.44
C GLU A 3 48.35 -11.46 7.96
N ARG A 4 47.69 -10.29 7.97
CA ARG A 4 46.27 -10.18 8.33
C ARG A 4 45.45 -10.85 7.23
N LYS A 5 45.02 -12.09 7.49
CA LYS A 5 43.93 -12.75 6.75
C LYS A 5 42.69 -11.85 6.86
N ASP A 6 42.42 -11.08 5.82
CA ASP A 6 41.11 -10.50 5.59
C ASP A 6 40.13 -11.67 5.43
N ASN A 7 39.39 -11.95 6.50
CA ASN A 7 38.19 -12.76 6.49
C ASN A 7 37.18 -12.09 5.55
N LYS A 8 37.29 -12.39 4.24
CA LYS A 8 36.19 -12.25 3.29
C LYS A 8 35.03 -13.03 3.90
N ARG A 9 34.06 -12.32 4.49
CA ARG A 9 32.72 -12.87 4.74
C ARG A 9 32.33 -13.58 3.46
N ILE A 10 32.08 -14.88 3.56
CA ILE A 10 31.59 -15.75 2.51
C ILE A 10 30.46 -14.99 1.82
N GLY A 11 30.77 -14.43 0.66
CA GLY A 11 29.83 -13.65 -0.13
C GLY A 11 28.78 -14.62 -0.61
N GLU A 12 27.56 -14.50 -0.07
CA GLU A 12 26.41 -15.18 -0.63
C GLU A 12 26.33 -14.84 -2.11
N SER A 13 26.48 -15.86 -2.96
CA SER A 13 26.37 -15.67 -4.40
C SER A 13 25.01 -15.05 -4.74
N PRO A 14 24.91 -14.17 -5.76
CA PRO A 14 23.65 -13.54 -6.18
C PRO A 14 22.53 -14.56 -6.42
N ASP A 15 22.90 -15.78 -6.85
CA ASP A 15 21.95 -16.87 -7.08
C ASP A 15 21.36 -17.41 -5.78
N ARG A 16 22.14 -17.54 -4.69
CA ARG A 16 21.62 -18.03 -3.41
C ARG A 16 20.48 -17.15 -2.87
N LYS A 17 20.59 -15.82 -3.02
CA LYS A 17 19.54 -14.88 -2.62
C LYS A 17 18.28 -15.02 -3.48
N ARG A 18 18.43 -15.24 -4.79
CA ARG A 18 17.29 -15.47 -5.70
C ARG A 18 16.52 -16.72 -5.33
N TYR A 19 17.22 -17.82 -5.04
CA TYR A 19 16.58 -19.05 -4.58
C TYR A 19 15.88 -18.87 -3.23
N LEU A 20 16.51 -18.16 -2.29
CA LEU A 20 15.90 -17.87 -0.99
C LEU A 20 14.60 -17.07 -1.14
N TYR A 21 14.59 -16.01 -1.95
CA TYR A 21 13.37 -15.22 -2.16
C TYR A 21 12.27 -16.00 -2.89
N ALA A 22 12.63 -16.81 -3.90
CA ALA A 22 11.69 -17.67 -4.58
C ALA A 22 11.07 -18.70 -3.62
N PHE A 23 11.88 -19.29 -2.74
CA PHE A 23 11.42 -20.22 -1.72
C PHE A 23 10.48 -19.54 -0.72
N LEU A 24 10.89 -18.40 -0.15
CA LEU A 24 10.07 -17.65 0.80
C LEU A 24 8.72 -17.25 0.19
N TYR A 25 8.72 -16.75 -1.04
CA TYR A 25 7.48 -16.40 -1.74
C TYR A 25 6.58 -17.61 -1.94
N ALA A 26 7.14 -18.74 -2.37
CA ALA A 26 6.38 -19.96 -2.59
C ALA A 26 5.78 -20.53 -1.29
N VAL A 27 6.51 -20.46 -0.17
CA VAL A 27 6.00 -20.85 1.15
C VAL A 27 4.86 -19.94 1.59
N VAL A 28 5.03 -18.63 1.46
CA VAL A 28 3.98 -17.66 1.81
C VAL A 28 2.73 -17.88 0.95
N LEU A 29 2.88 -18.02 -0.36
CA LEU A 29 1.75 -18.27 -1.26
C LEU A 29 1.05 -19.59 -0.96
N GLY A 30 1.80 -20.67 -0.73
CA GLY A 30 1.23 -21.96 -0.35
C GLY A 30 0.47 -21.88 0.97
N PHE A 31 1.01 -21.16 1.96
CA PHE A 31 0.32 -20.96 3.23
C PHE A 31 -0.96 -20.14 3.04
N SER A 32 -0.92 -19.05 2.28
CA SER A 32 -2.08 -18.21 2.00
C SER A 32 -3.19 -19.00 1.30
N VAL A 33 -2.88 -19.83 0.30
CA VAL A 33 -3.89 -20.65 -0.39
C VAL A 33 -4.44 -21.74 0.53
N ALA A 34 -3.58 -22.40 1.31
CA ALA A 34 -4.03 -23.42 2.27
C ALA A 34 -4.92 -22.82 3.36
N ALA A 35 -4.55 -21.66 3.93
CA ALA A 35 -5.36 -20.94 4.91
C ALA A 35 -6.69 -20.49 4.31
N GLY A 36 -6.67 -19.87 3.12
CA GLY A 36 -7.87 -19.42 2.42
C GLY A 36 -8.83 -20.57 2.08
N SER A 37 -8.31 -21.75 1.72
CA SER A 37 -9.14 -22.94 1.42
C SER A 37 -9.91 -23.48 2.63
N ASN A 38 -9.48 -23.13 3.85
CA ASN A 38 -10.15 -23.54 5.08
C ASN A 38 -11.23 -22.55 5.52
N ILE A 39 -11.35 -21.38 4.87
CA ILE A 39 -12.39 -20.40 5.17
C ILE A 39 -13.70 -20.90 4.56
N VAL A 40 -14.72 -21.01 5.40
CA VAL A 40 -16.08 -21.30 5.01
C VAL A 40 -16.87 -20.02 5.18
N PHE A 41 -17.50 -19.61 4.10
CA PHE A 41 -18.43 -18.49 4.06
C PHE A 41 -19.85 -19.00 4.32
N GLY A 42 -20.65 -18.21 5.04
CA GLY A 42 -22.08 -18.49 5.21
C GLY A 42 -22.85 -18.43 3.88
N ASP A 43 -24.11 -18.88 3.89
CA ASP A 43 -24.95 -18.98 2.69
C ASP A 43 -25.15 -17.63 1.98
N ASP A 44 -25.20 -16.52 2.75
CA ASP A 44 -25.23 -15.16 2.21
C ASP A 44 -24.28 -14.22 2.97
N VAL A 45 -23.04 -14.13 2.47
CA VAL A 45 -22.01 -13.21 2.98
C VAL A 45 -22.34 -11.74 2.82
N SER A 46 -23.34 -11.38 2.00
CA SER A 46 -23.78 -9.99 1.87
C SER A 46 -24.63 -9.55 3.07
N LEU A 47 -25.23 -10.51 3.79
CA LEU A 47 -26.10 -10.25 4.93
C LEU A 47 -25.38 -10.35 6.27
N SER A 48 -24.48 -11.33 6.44
CA SER A 48 -23.74 -11.47 7.70
C SER A 48 -22.40 -12.16 7.54
N TYR A 49 -21.43 -11.69 8.33
CA TYR A 49 -20.12 -12.32 8.49
C TYR A 49 -20.06 -13.26 9.71
N THR A 50 -21.12 -13.35 10.52
CA THR A 50 -21.16 -14.15 11.76
C THR A 50 -21.02 -15.65 11.53
N ASP A 51 -21.50 -16.12 10.39
CA ASP A 51 -21.59 -17.55 10.09
C ASP A 51 -20.33 -18.05 9.39
N ASN A 52 -19.40 -17.15 9.10
CA ASN A 52 -18.09 -17.50 8.56
C ASN A 52 -17.29 -18.22 9.63
N TYR A 53 -16.49 -19.22 9.24
CA TYR A 53 -15.55 -19.85 10.16
C TYR A 53 -14.36 -20.43 9.40
N MET A 54 -13.25 -20.64 10.10
CA MET A 54 -12.08 -21.32 9.55
C MET A 54 -12.00 -22.75 10.09
N LYS A 55 -12.05 -23.73 9.17
CA LYS A 55 -11.81 -25.14 9.47
C LYS A 55 -10.42 -25.34 10.09
N PRO A 56 -10.26 -26.32 11.00
CA PRO A 56 -8.94 -26.66 11.51
C PRO A 56 -8.02 -27.11 10.37
N PHE A 57 -6.73 -26.77 10.47
CA PHE A 57 -5.72 -27.28 9.55
C PHE A 57 -5.61 -28.79 9.68
N GLY A 58 -5.81 -29.49 8.56
CA GLY A 58 -5.73 -30.95 8.48
C GLY A 58 -4.83 -31.40 7.34
N ILE A 59 -4.91 -32.70 7.01
CA ILE A 59 -4.10 -33.32 5.95
C ILE A 59 -4.35 -32.62 4.60
N THR A 60 -5.59 -32.28 4.27
CA THR A 60 -5.94 -31.57 3.04
C THR A 60 -5.24 -30.22 2.94
N SER A 61 -5.21 -29.44 4.03
CA SER A 61 -4.53 -28.13 4.05
C SER A 61 -3.01 -28.30 3.87
N LEU A 62 -2.41 -29.34 4.45
CA LEU A 62 -1.00 -29.66 4.30
C LEU A 62 -0.65 -30.05 2.85
N LEU A 63 -1.51 -30.84 2.21
CA LEU A 63 -1.36 -31.23 0.81
C LEU A 63 -1.47 -30.01 -0.12
N ILE A 64 -2.46 -29.13 0.11
CA ILE A 64 -2.62 -27.86 -0.64
C ILE A 64 -1.37 -26.99 -0.46
N PHE A 65 -0.92 -26.80 0.77
CA PHE A 65 0.30 -26.05 1.08
C PHE A 65 1.49 -26.60 0.29
N ALA A 66 1.78 -27.91 0.42
CA ALA A 66 2.92 -28.54 -0.23
C ALA A 66 2.84 -28.45 -1.76
N ALA A 67 1.67 -28.72 -2.34
CA ALA A 67 1.46 -28.67 -3.79
C ALA A 67 1.62 -27.25 -4.33
N VAL A 68 0.95 -26.27 -3.73
CA VAL A 68 1.00 -24.87 -4.16
C VAL A 68 2.41 -24.31 -4.00
N SER A 69 3.09 -24.57 -2.88
CA SER A 69 4.48 -24.14 -2.68
C SER A 69 5.43 -24.78 -3.70
N ALA A 70 5.28 -26.08 -3.99
CA ALA A 70 6.13 -26.75 -4.97
C ALA A 70 5.92 -26.19 -6.39
N VAL A 71 4.65 -26.04 -6.81
CA VAL A 71 4.28 -25.49 -8.12
C VAL A 71 4.73 -24.03 -8.25
N ALA A 72 4.48 -23.20 -7.23
CA ALA A 72 4.89 -21.80 -7.22
C ALA A 72 6.41 -21.66 -7.30
N PHE A 73 7.15 -22.45 -6.51
CA PHE A 73 8.61 -22.44 -6.56
C PHE A 73 9.13 -22.84 -7.95
N ALA A 74 8.63 -23.95 -8.50
CA ALA A 74 8.99 -24.40 -9.85
C ALA A 74 8.66 -23.33 -10.92
N GLY A 75 7.47 -22.73 -10.84
CA GLY A 75 7.03 -21.66 -11.72
C GLY A 75 7.94 -20.43 -11.66
N ILE A 76 8.35 -20.01 -10.45
CA ILE A 76 9.30 -18.90 -10.27
C ILE A 76 10.67 -19.25 -10.86
N GLN A 77 11.16 -20.49 -10.68
CA GLN A 77 12.44 -20.91 -11.28
C GLN A 77 12.37 -20.90 -12.81
N VAL A 78 11.27 -21.39 -13.39
CA VAL A 78 11.02 -21.31 -14.83
C VAL A 78 10.99 -19.85 -15.28
N MET A 79 10.23 -18.99 -14.61
CA MET A 79 10.14 -17.57 -14.93
C MET A 79 11.51 -16.89 -14.85
N LEU A 80 12.31 -17.16 -13.83
CA LEU A 80 13.66 -16.61 -13.68
C LEU A 80 14.60 -17.10 -14.79
N ARG A 81 14.51 -18.38 -15.18
CA ARG A 81 15.29 -18.97 -16.27
C ARG A 81 14.95 -18.37 -17.63
N PHE A 82 13.67 -18.08 -17.86
CA PHE A 82 13.18 -17.50 -19.11
C PHE A 82 12.99 -15.98 -19.06
N TYR A 83 13.36 -15.32 -17.96
CA TYR A 83 13.09 -13.90 -17.71
C TYR A 83 13.57 -13.02 -18.85
N GLY A 84 14.81 -13.26 -19.35
CA GLY A 84 15.36 -12.51 -20.47
C GLY A 84 14.52 -12.60 -21.76
N ARG A 85 13.93 -13.78 -22.05
CA ARG A 85 13.05 -13.97 -23.22
C ARG A 85 11.65 -13.41 -22.97
N LEU A 86 11.06 -13.66 -21.80
CA LEU A 86 9.73 -13.17 -21.43
C LEU A 86 9.69 -11.65 -21.38
N ARG A 87 10.74 -11.01 -20.85
CA ARG A 87 10.88 -9.55 -20.82
C ARG A 87 10.77 -8.93 -22.21
N LEU A 88 11.29 -9.59 -23.24
CA LEU A 88 11.22 -9.08 -24.61
C LEU A 88 9.77 -8.96 -25.09
N LEU A 89 8.81 -9.74 -24.57
CA LEU A 89 7.39 -9.56 -24.90
C LEU A 89 6.84 -8.21 -24.43
N PHE A 90 7.43 -7.63 -23.38
CA PHE A 90 6.92 -6.43 -22.72
C PHE A 90 7.73 -5.17 -23.01
N VAL A 91 9.04 -5.31 -23.19
CA VAL A 91 10.00 -4.20 -23.32
C VAL A 91 10.78 -4.37 -24.62
N TYR A 92 11.02 -3.29 -25.35
CA TYR A 92 11.91 -3.30 -26.50
C TYR A 92 13.34 -3.66 -26.04
N PRO A 93 14.08 -4.47 -26.82
CA PRO A 93 15.48 -4.73 -26.52
C PRO A 93 16.26 -3.41 -26.51
N ALA A 94 17.26 -3.37 -25.64
CA ALA A 94 18.29 -2.35 -25.66
C ALA A 94 18.83 -2.21 -27.10
N GLN A 95 18.60 -1.08 -27.76
CA GLN A 95 19.40 -0.77 -28.94
C GLN A 95 20.80 -0.44 -28.43
N GLY A 96 21.66 -1.47 -28.33
CA GLY A 96 23.09 -1.25 -28.34
C GLY A 96 23.38 -0.41 -29.58
N LYS A 97 24.17 0.65 -29.43
CA LYS A 97 24.73 1.35 -30.59
C LYS A 97 25.23 0.28 -31.56
N SER A 98 24.62 0.23 -32.73
CA SER A 98 25.10 -0.58 -33.85
C SER A 98 26.61 -0.36 -33.93
N GLN A 99 27.38 -1.46 -33.97
CA GLN A 99 28.76 -1.41 -34.42
C GLN A 99 28.75 -0.89 -35.85
N GLN A 100 28.76 0.43 -36.03
CA GLN A 100 29.15 1.07 -37.26
C GLN A 100 30.55 1.64 -37.02
N GLU A 101 31.51 0.89 -37.55
CA GLU A 101 32.81 1.33 -38.06
C GLU A 101 33.56 2.38 -37.24
N ILE A 102 34.47 1.92 -36.39
CA ILE A 102 35.62 2.70 -35.93
C ILE A 102 36.87 1.88 -36.29
N PRO A 103 37.82 2.40 -37.08
CA PRO A 103 39.05 1.70 -37.43
C PRO A 103 39.87 1.39 -36.18
N GLN A 104 40.53 0.23 -36.20
CA GLN A 104 41.43 -0.22 -35.15
C GLN A 104 42.50 0.84 -34.86
N GLN A 105 42.51 1.39 -33.64
CA GLN A 105 43.74 1.63 -32.88
C GLN A 105 43.43 2.08 -31.44
N GLU A 106 44.30 1.59 -30.55
CA GLU A 106 44.51 1.97 -29.14
C GLU A 106 43.65 1.30 -28.03
N ILE A 107 44.27 0.30 -27.41
CA ILE A 107 44.12 -0.12 -26.01
C ILE A 107 44.88 0.93 -25.18
N PRO A 108 44.35 1.49 -24.06
CA PRO A 108 44.52 0.75 -22.81
C PRO A 108 43.48 0.93 -21.67
N GLN A 109 43.47 -0.11 -20.83
CA GLN A 109 43.29 -0.15 -19.37
C GLN A 109 42.04 -0.87 -18.79
N LYS A 110 42.39 -1.90 -18.01
CA LYS A 110 41.68 -2.58 -16.91
C LYS A 110 40.32 -1.97 -16.52
N LYS A 111 39.24 -2.63 -16.92
CA LYS A 111 37.96 -2.55 -16.20
C LYS A 111 37.96 -3.57 -15.07
N THR A 112 37.98 -3.07 -13.84
CA THR A 112 37.56 -3.80 -12.65
C THR A 112 36.13 -4.34 -12.88
N PRO A 113 35.82 -5.60 -12.53
CA PRO A 113 34.47 -6.12 -12.71
C PRO A 113 33.54 -5.43 -11.70
N GLN A 114 32.61 -4.62 -12.21
CA GLN A 114 31.52 -4.10 -11.39
C GLN A 114 30.68 -5.29 -10.89
N SER A 115 30.74 -5.51 -9.57
CA SER A 115 29.89 -6.42 -8.81
C SER A 115 28.43 -5.91 -8.80
N GLY A 116 27.77 -5.93 -9.95
CA GLY A 116 26.33 -5.67 -10.09
C GLY A 116 25.57 -6.97 -10.31
N SER A 117 24.38 -7.11 -9.72
CA SER A 117 23.53 -8.28 -10.00
C SER A 117 23.15 -8.31 -11.50
N PRO A 118 22.94 -9.48 -12.14
CA PRO A 118 22.55 -9.54 -13.56
C PRO A 118 21.26 -8.77 -13.88
N LEU A 119 20.36 -8.68 -12.90
CA LEU A 119 19.10 -7.92 -12.99
C LEU A 119 19.36 -6.40 -13.04
N LEU A 120 20.45 -5.97 -12.40
CA LEU A 120 20.94 -4.60 -12.40
C LEU A 120 21.51 -4.23 -13.78
N ALA A 121 22.35 -5.09 -14.35
CA ALA A 121 22.86 -4.94 -15.72
C ALA A 121 21.72 -4.92 -16.77
N ASP A 122 20.67 -5.70 -16.55
CA ASP A 122 19.47 -5.72 -17.39
C ASP A 122 18.61 -4.45 -17.29
N LEU A 123 18.48 -3.86 -16.10
CA LEU A 123 17.80 -2.57 -15.88
C LEU A 123 18.57 -1.38 -16.49
N GLN A 124 19.91 -1.47 -16.46
CA GLN A 124 20.84 -0.52 -17.07
C GLN A 124 20.81 -0.57 -18.60
N GLN A 125 20.71 -1.78 -19.18
CA GLN A 125 20.73 -1.96 -20.64
C GLN A 125 19.51 -1.39 -21.35
N ALA A 126 18.39 -1.10 -20.68
CA ALA A 126 17.27 -0.38 -21.32
C ALA A 126 17.64 1.10 -21.55
N VAL A 127 18.45 1.34 -22.58
CA VAL A 127 18.89 2.65 -23.08
C VAL A 127 17.65 3.51 -23.35
N PRO A 128 17.66 4.80 -22.96
CA PRO A 128 16.59 5.72 -23.31
C PRO A 128 16.42 5.77 -24.83
N GLN A 129 15.23 5.42 -25.30
CA GLN A 129 14.81 5.73 -26.68
C GLN A 129 15.02 7.23 -26.94
N PRO A 130 15.35 7.63 -28.19
CA PRO A 130 15.60 9.02 -28.54
C PRO A 130 14.48 9.93 -28.05
N LYS A 131 14.82 11.19 -27.79
CA LYS A 131 13.96 12.23 -27.19
C LYS A 131 12.61 12.45 -27.92
N ASP A 132 12.41 11.79 -29.06
CA ASP A 132 11.26 11.93 -29.94
C ASP A 132 10.63 10.55 -30.20
N GLY A 133 9.93 10.03 -29.19
CA GLY A 133 8.82 9.12 -29.48
C GLY A 133 7.74 9.88 -30.26
N VAL A 134 6.91 9.16 -31.02
CA VAL A 134 5.79 9.68 -31.85
C VAL A 134 4.90 10.70 -31.11
N PHE A 135 4.92 10.70 -29.77
CA PHE A 135 4.41 11.77 -28.93
C PHE A 135 5.54 12.43 -28.12
N GLY A 136 5.81 13.72 -28.34
CA GLY A 136 6.71 14.49 -27.47
C GLY A 136 6.28 14.43 -26.01
N ARG A 137 7.21 14.63 -25.07
CA ARG A 137 7.03 14.38 -23.60
C ARG A 137 5.74 14.95 -23.01
N ARG A 138 5.32 16.15 -23.46
CA ARG A 138 4.08 16.81 -23.02
C ARG A 138 2.86 16.35 -23.82
N ARG A 139 3.01 16.13 -25.13
CA ARG A 139 1.92 15.70 -26.02
C ARG A 139 1.40 14.31 -25.66
N GLY A 140 2.30 13.36 -25.37
CA GLY A 140 1.89 11.99 -24.99
C GLY A 140 1.18 11.94 -23.63
N PHE A 141 1.67 12.72 -22.68
CA PHE A 141 1.01 12.89 -21.38
C PHE A 141 -0.40 13.46 -21.53
N LEU A 142 -0.53 14.58 -22.24
CA LEU A 142 -1.82 15.24 -22.46
C LEU A 142 -2.78 14.35 -23.25
N PHE A 143 -2.29 13.62 -24.25
CA PHE A 143 -3.10 12.67 -25.02
C PHE A 143 -3.68 11.58 -24.12
N VAL A 144 -2.87 10.91 -23.31
CA VAL A 144 -3.35 9.85 -22.40
C VAL A 144 -4.27 10.44 -21.32
N LEU A 145 -3.94 11.60 -20.77
CA LEU A 145 -4.78 12.28 -19.78
C LEU A 145 -6.18 12.56 -20.36
N LEU A 146 -6.25 13.20 -21.53
CA LEU A 146 -7.53 13.52 -22.17
C LEU A 146 -8.28 12.26 -22.58
N LEU A 147 -7.59 11.24 -23.07
CA LEU A 147 -8.20 9.97 -23.43
C LEU A 147 -8.87 9.31 -22.22
N LEU A 148 -8.19 9.27 -21.07
CA LEU A 148 -8.76 8.76 -19.82
C LEU A 148 -9.96 9.61 -19.37
N LEU A 149 -9.82 10.93 -19.29
CA LEU A 149 -10.90 11.82 -18.85
C LEU A 149 -12.15 11.74 -19.74
N VAL A 150 -11.97 11.69 -21.06
CA VAL A 150 -13.09 11.52 -22.02
C VAL A 150 -13.72 10.15 -21.85
N SER A 151 -12.92 9.08 -21.70
CA SER A 151 -13.45 7.73 -21.48
C SER A 151 -14.19 7.59 -20.15
N TRP A 152 -13.82 8.39 -19.14
CA TRP A 152 -14.44 8.41 -17.83
C TRP A 152 -15.66 9.33 -17.75
N LEU A 153 -15.94 10.12 -18.80
CA LEU A 153 -17.07 11.06 -18.82
C LEU A 153 -18.43 10.37 -18.60
N PRO A 154 -18.75 9.20 -19.20
CA PRO A 154 -20.00 8.50 -18.91
C PRO A 154 -20.13 8.15 -17.42
N TYR A 155 -19.05 7.70 -16.79
CA TYR A 155 -19.02 7.40 -15.37
C TYR A 155 -19.17 8.67 -14.52
N LEU A 156 -18.48 9.75 -14.86
CA LEU A 156 -18.61 11.05 -14.19
C LEU A 156 -20.08 11.51 -14.20
N LEU A 157 -20.77 11.37 -15.33
CA LEU A 157 -22.17 11.74 -15.48
C LEU A 157 -23.10 10.81 -14.71
N SER A 158 -22.82 9.50 -14.68
CA SER A 158 -23.60 8.54 -13.89
C SER A 158 -23.44 8.71 -12.38
N PHE A 159 -22.25 9.09 -11.92
CA PHE A 159 -21.96 9.29 -10.51
C PHE A 159 -22.14 10.74 -10.05
N ALA A 160 -22.54 11.67 -10.93
CA ALA A 160 -22.71 13.08 -10.57
C ALA A 160 -23.73 13.25 -9.43
N PRO A 161 -23.47 14.12 -8.43
CA PRO A 161 -22.34 15.03 -8.30
C PRO A 161 -21.02 14.37 -7.85
N GLY A 162 -21.05 13.14 -7.39
CA GLY A 162 -19.94 12.37 -6.87
C GLY A 162 -20.49 11.29 -5.95
N SER A 163 -19.73 10.23 -5.70
CA SER A 163 -20.16 9.20 -4.76
C SER A 163 -19.80 9.62 -3.33
N VAL A 164 -20.82 9.89 -2.53
CA VAL A 164 -20.72 10.29 -1.12
C VAL A 164 -21.21 9.14 -0.25
N LEU A 165 -20.31 8.55 0.52
CA LEU A 165 -20.59 7.46 1.47
C LEU A 165 -20.29 7.92 2.90
N ASP A 166 -20.41 7.04 3.90
CA ASP A 166 -20.28 7.38 5.33
C ASP A 166 -18.95 8.11 5.65
N ASP A 167 -17.82 7.58 5.20
CA ASP A 167 -16.49 8.23 5.31
C ASP A 167 -16.46 9.63 4.67
N SER A 168 -17.18 9.81 3.56
CA SER A 168 -17.29 11.09 2.86
C SER A 168 -18.11 12.08 3.69
N LEU A 169 -19.23 11.63 4.25
CA LEU A 169 -20.10 12.44 5.10
C LEU A 169 -19.35 12.92 6.34
N ALA A 170 -18.63 12.04 7.02
CA ALA A 170 -17.82 12.39 8.19
C ALA A 170 -16.73 13.45 7.87
N SER A 171 -16.29 13.54 6.61
CA SER A 171 -15.35 14.57 6.14
C SER A 171 -16.03 15.87 5.69
N ILE A 172 -17.34 15.84 5.39
CA ILE A 172 -18.15 17.00 4.95
C ILE A 172 -18.85 17.68 6.14
N THR A 173 -19.40 16.91 7.09
CA THR A 173 -20.23 17.43 8.19
C THR A 173 -19.57 18.48 9.07
N PRO A 174 -18.23 18.49 9.30
CA PRO A 174 -17.61 19.59 10.04
C PRO A 174 -17.81 20.96 9.39
N TRP A 175 -17.96 20.98 8.05
CA TRP A 175 -18.05 22.18 7.24
C TRP A 175 -19.48 22.62 6.95
N THR A 176 -20.45 21.73 7.12
CA THR A 176 -21.88 22.01 6.91
C THR A 176 -22.63 22.17 8.23
N ASN A 177 -22.49 21.20 9.13
CA ASN A 177 -23.30 21.06 10.35
C ASN A 177 -22.50 21.43 11.61
N GLY A 178 -21.22 21.78 11.46
CA GLY A 178 -20.37 22.19 12.58
C GLY A 178 -19.99 21.06 13.53
N THR A 179 -20.04 19.80 13.07
CA THR A 179 -19.51 18.68 13.86
C THR A 179 -18.02 18.90 14.13
N PRO A 180 -17.49 18.57 15.32
CA PRO A 180 -16.07 18.74 15.61
C PRO A 180 -15.19 18.02 14.58
N LEU A 181 -14.11 18.69 14.15
CA LEU A 181 -13.10 18.06 13.31
C LEU A 181 -12.26 17.11 14.19
N THR A 182 -12.22 15.84 13.83
CA THR A 182 -11.41 14.82 14.49
C THR A 182 -10.41 14.22 13.52
N ASN A 183 -9.36 13.58 14.04
CA ASN A 183 -8.39 12.84 13.24
C ASN A 183 -8.78 11.36 13.01
N HIS A 184 -10.06 11.01 13.22
CA HIS A 184 -10.59 9.70 12.80
C HIS A 184 -10.35 9.49 11.30
N HIS A 185 -10.72 10.49 10.50
CA HIS A 185 -10.21 10.66 9.14
C HIS A 185 -9.05 11.67 9.15
N PRO A 186 -8.07 11.53 8.23
CA PRO A 186 -6.89 12.39 8.21
C PRO A 186 -7.29 13.87 8.07
N VAL A 187 -6.86 14.70 9.02
CA VAL A 187 -7.25 16.12 9.09
C VAL A 187 -6.98 16.85 7.78
N VAL A 188 -5.83 16.63 7.14
CA VAL A 188 -5.49 17.32 5.88
C VAL A 188 -6.42 16.94 4.74
N TYR A 189 -6.88 15.69 4.70
CA TYR A 189 -7.92 15.28 3.75
C TYR A 189 -9.25 15.97 4.05
N SER A 190 -9.68 15.98 5.32
CA SER A 190 -10.92 16.65 5.72
C SER A 190 -10.88 18.17 5.46
N LEU A 191 -9.72 18.81 5.63
CA LEU A 191 -9.48 20.22 5.25
C LEU A 191 -9.57 20.43 3.74
N LEU A 192 -9.06 19.50 2.93
CA LEU A 192 -9.18 19.55 1.48
C LEU A 192 -10.65 19.53 1.06
N VAL A 193 -11.43 18.57 1.56
CA VAL A 193 -12.89 18.49 1.35
C VAL A 193 -13.57 19.78 1.81
N GLY A 194 -13.23 20.24 3.01
CA GLY A 194 -13.72 21.49 3.58
C GLY A 194 -13.44 22.72 2.73
N GLY A 195 -12.29 22.77 2.06
CA GLY A 195 -11.93 23.84 1.13
C GLY A 195 -12.92 23.93 -0.04
N PHE A 196 -13.36 22.81 -0.61
CA PHE A 196 -14.36 22.80 -1.68
C PHE A 196 -15.76 23.18 -1.16
N VAL A 197 -16.14 22.68 0.02
CA VAL A 197 -17.41 23.05 0.67
C VAL A 197 -17.42 24.54 1.03
N TYR A 198 -16.30 25.10 1.47
CA TYR A 198 -16.18 26.53 1.78
C TYR A 198 -16.20 27.38 0.50
N LEU A 199 -15.52 26.93 -0.56
CA LEU A 199 -15.56 27.59 -1.88
C LEU A 199 -16.99 27.70 -2.42
N SER A 200 -17.84 26.71 -2.16
CA SER A 200 -19.24 26.77 -2.59
C SER A 200 -20.03 27.87 -1.88
N LYS A 201 -19.66 28.22 -0.64
CA LYS A 201 -20.25 29.37 0.09
C LYS A 201 -19.80 30.71 -0.49
N ILE A 202 -18.56 30.80 -0.97
CA ILE A 202 -18.02 32.02 -1.59
C ILE A 202 -18.59 32.25 -3.00
N LEU A 203 -18.76 31.19 -3.79
CA LEU A 203 -19.20 31.23 -5.19
C LEU A 203 -20.71 30.99 -5.38
N PRO A 204 -21.54 31.30 -4.38
CA PRO A 204 -22.89 30.75 -4.15
C PRO A 204 -23.26 29.46 -4.92
N LEU A 205 -22.41 28.44 -4.86
CA LEU A 205 -22.65 27.14 -5.48
C LEU A 205 -23.39 26.21 -4.51
N SER A 206 -24.20 25.29 -5.05
CA SER A 206 -24.80 24.23 -4.24
C SER A 206 -23.73 23.28 -3.68
N LEU A 207 -24.04 22.60 -2.57
CA LEU A 207 -23.14 21.57 -2.02
C LEU A 207 -22.85 20.47 -3.04
N ASN A 208 -23.84 20.09 -3.86
CA ASN A 208 -23.66 19.15 -4.95
C ASN A 208 -22.64 19.65 -5.99
N ALA A 209 -22.66 20.94 -6.33
CA ALA A 209 -21.65 21.51 -7.22
C ALA A 209 -20.24 21.50 -6.59
N ALA A 210 -20.14 21.66 -5.26
CA ALA A 210 -18.88 21.52 -4.52
C ALA A 210 -18.32 20.10 -4.59
N VAL A 211 -19.17 19.10 -4.33
CA VAL A 211 -18.85 17.66 -4.43
C VAL A 211 -18.43 17.30 -5.87
N PHE A 212 -19.11 17.86 -6.86
CA PHE A 212 -18.77 17.67 -8.27
C PHE A 212 -17.42 18.27 -8.64
N LEU A 213 -17.14 19.49 -8.17
CA LEU A 213 -15.84 20.12 -8.40
C LEU A 213 -14.70 19.33 -7.73
N TYR A 214 -14.90 18.85 -6.50
CA TYR A 214 -13.94 17.96 -5.84
C TYR A 214 -13.69 16.69 -6.66
N SER A 215 -14.77 15.99 -7.07
CA SER A 215 -14.70 14.75 -7.85
C SER A 215 -13.99 14.96 -9.19
N LEU A 216 -14.21 16.10 -9.84
CA LEU A 216 -13.51 16.48 -11.06
C LEU A 216 -12.01 16.68 -10.82
N VAL A 217 -11.62 17.42 -9.78
CA VAL A 217 -10.20 17.62 -9.43
C VAL A 217 -9.53 16.29 -9.10
N GLN A 218 -10.17 15.46 -8.28
CA GLN A 218 -9.66 14.12 -7.94
C GLN A 218 -9.48 13.25 -9.20
N SER A 219 -10.43 13.30 -10.13
CA SER A 219 -10.35 12.58 -11.40
C SER A 219 -9.18 13.03 -12.26
N VAL A 220 -8.94 14.34 -12.34
CA VAL A 220 -7.78 14.88 -13.05
C VAL A 220 -6.47 14.45 -12.37
N CYS A 221 -6.42 14.43 -11.04
CA CYS A 221 -5.26 13.93 -10.29
C CYS A 221 -4.98 12.44 -10.57
N LEU A 222 -6.02 11.59 -10.55
CA LEU A 222 -5.87 10.16 -10.80
C LEU A 222 -5.50 9.86 -12.26
N ALA A 223 -6.24 10.43 -13.22
CA ALA A 223 -5.94 10.30 -14.64
C ALA A 223 -4.54 10.84 -14.98
N GLY A 224 -4.15 11.97 -14.38
CA GLY A 224 -2.82 12.56 -14.52
C GLY A 224 -1.71 11.66 -13.96
N THR A 225 -1.95 11.00 -12.83
CA THR A 225 -0.98 10.06 -12.25
C THR A 225 -0.84 8.81 -13.12
N LEU A 226 -1.94 8.27 -13.66
CA LEU A 226 -1.89 7.15 -14.62
C LEU A 226 -1.21 7.54 -15.94
N ALA A 227 -1.51 8.73 -16.48
CA ALA A 227 -0.83 9.25 -17.66
C ALA A 227 0.69 9.41 -17.42
N ALA A 228 1.08 9.85 -16.21
CA ALA A 228 2.49 9.89 -15.82
C ALA A 228 3.10 8.48 -15.76
N LEU A 229 2.41 7.49 -15.18
CA LEU A 229 2.84 6.09 -15.16
C LEU A 229 3.09 5.56 -16.58
N PHE A 230 2.13 5.70 -17.50
CA PHE A 230 2.30 5.22 -18.88
C PHE A 230 3.43 5.95 -19.61
N CYS A 231 3.57 7.26 -19.42
CA CYS A 231 4.72 8.02 -19.93
C CYS A 231 6.06 7.52 -19.37
N ARG A 232 6.09 7.04 -18.12
CA ARG A 232 7.30 6.48 -17.49
C ARG A 232 7.61 5.10 -18.05
N LEU A 233 6.61 4.25 -18.19
CA LEU A 233 6.74 2.92 -18.79
C LEU A 233 7.23 3.02 -20.24
N GLN A 234 6.70 3.97 -21.01
CA GLN A 234 7.17 4.23 -22.37
C GLN A 234 8.66 4.60 -22.41
N ARG A 235 9.10 5.51 -21.54
CA ARG A 235 10.52 5.88 -21.43
C ARG A 235 11.38 4.74 -20.90
N ALA A 236 10.79 3.81 -20.16
CA ALA A 236 11.45 2.58 -19.73
C ALA A 236 11.56 1.53 -20.84
N GLY A 237 11.04 1.81 -22.04
CA GLY A 237 11.13 0.93 -23.20
C GLY A 237 9.95 -0.03 -23.34
N ALA A 238 8.86 0.16 -22.58
CA ALA A 238 7.66 -0.67 -22.72
C ALA A 238 7.13 -0.61 -24.16
N ARG A 239 6.73 -1.77 -24.69
CA ARG A 239 6.19 -1.89 -26.05
C ARG A 239 4.87 -1.14 -26.19
N ARG A 240 4.60 -0.62 -27.39
CA ARG A 240 3.37 0.13 -27.68
C ARG A 240 2.10 -0.69 -27.38
N CYS A 241 2.10 -1.98 -27.70
CA CYS A 241 0.96 -2.87 -27.41
C CYS A 241 0.69 -3.01 -25.90
N VAL A 242 1.74 -3.07 -25.09
CA VAL A 242 1.61 -3.15 -23.61
C VAL A 242 1.07 -1.85 -23.04
N LEU A 243 1.59 -0.72 -23.53
CA LEU A 243 1.08 0.60 -23.13
C LEU A 243 -0.39 0.76 -23.53
N ALA A 244 -0.74 0.40 -24.77
CA ALA A 244 -2.12 0.45 -25.26
C ALA A 244 -3.05 -0.46 -24.45
N ALA A 245 -2.63 -1.70 -24.15
CA ALA A 245 -3.40 -2.61 -23.31
C ALA A 245 -3.60 -2.06 -21.89
N GLY A 246 -2.56 -1.49 -21.28
CA GLY A 246 -2.65 -0.87 -19.95
C GLY A 246 -3.55 0.36 -19.92
N VAL A 247 -3.47 1.23 -20.94
CA VAL A 247 -4.35 2.40 -21.07
C VAL A 247 -5.80 1.94 -21.28
N ALA A 248 -6.04 0.97 -22.18
CA ALA A 248 -7.36 0.39 -22.41
C ALA A 248 -7.93 -0.24 -21.13
N TYR A 249 -7.11 -0.95 -20.35
CA TYR A 249 -7.50 -1.48 -19.05
C TYR A 249 -7.98 -0.37 -18.10
N ALA A 250 -7.24 0.74 -18.01
CA ALA A 250 -7.64 1.89 -17.18
C ALA A 250 -8.89 2.64 -17.69
N MET A 251 -9.23 2.52 -18.97
CA MET A 251 -10.45 3.08 -19.57
C MET A 251 -11.68 2.19 -19.35
N ILE A 252 -11.52 0.87 -19.52
CA ILE A 252 -12.63 -0.10 -19.55
C ILE A 252 -13.01 -0.55 -18.14
N VAL A 253 -12.03 -0.74 -17.26
CA VAL A 253 -12.29 -1.28 -15.92
C VAL A 253 -12.94 -0.20 -15.06
N PRO A 254 -14.16 -0.45 -14.53
CA PRO A 254 -14.96 0.57 -13.85
C PRO A 254 -14.35 1.02 -12.52
N TYR A 255 -13.42 0.24 -11.93
CA TYR A 255 -12.77 0.62 -10.68
C TYR A 255 -12.02 1.96 -10.78
N PHE A 256 -11.29 2.22 -11.87
CA PHE A 256 -10.57 3.50 -12.00
C PHE A 256 -11.50 4.71 -11.99
N PRO A 257 -12.52 4.81 -12.86
CA PRO A 257 -13.46 5.92 -12.81
C PRO A 257 -14.31 5.92 -11.53
N ALA A 258 -14.72 4.77 -10.98
CA ALA A 258 -15.49 4.75 -9.72
C ALA A 258 -14.68 5.36 -8.55
N TYR A 259 -13.41 4.95 -8.39
CA TYR A 259 -12.52 5.54 -7.38
C TYR A 259 -12.12 6.98 -7.72
N ALA A 260 -12.14 7.39 -8.99
CA ALA A 260 -11.93 8.78 -9.36
C ALA A 260 -13.03 9.71 -8.84
N MET A 261 -14.27 9.20 -8.73
CA MET A 261 -15.48 9.98 -8.38
C MET A 261 -15.98 9.79 -6.95
N ILE A 262 -15.39 8.88 -6.18
CA ILE A 262 -15.76 8.63 -4.78
C ILE A 262 -15.01 9.58 -3.84
N LEU A 263 -15.72 10.22 -2.90
CA LEU A 263 -15.13 11.15 -1.94
C LEU A 263 -14.43 10.41 -0.80
N TRP A 264 -13.39 9.69 -1.15
CA TRP A 264 -12.51 9.01 -0.20
C TRP A 264 -11.12 9.63 -0.19
N LYS A 265 -10.41 9.40 0.91
CA LYS A 265 -8.99 9.70 1.08
C LYS A 265 -8.09 8.81 0.22
N ASP A 266 -8.57 7.61 -0.10
CA ASP A 266 -7.80 6.53 -0.74
C ASP A 266 -7.35 6.82 -2.18
N PRO A 267 -8.14 7.45 -3.07
CA PRO A 267 -7.71 7.79 -4.42
C PRO A 267 -6.51 8.74 -4.45
N LEU A 268 -6.56 9.84 -3.69
CA LEU A 268 -5.44 10.80 -3.61
C LEU A 268 -4.22 10.19 -2.91
N TYR A 269 -4.44 9.40 -1.85
CA TYR A 269 -3.36 8.65 -1.20
C TYR A 269 -2.70 7.64 -2.16
N SER A 270 -3.48 6.94 -2.97
CA SER A 270 -3.00 6.01 -4.00
C SER A 270 -2.18 6.73 -5.08
N CYS A 271 -2.59 7.95 -5.45
CA CYS A 271 -1.79 8.79 -6.35
C CYS A 271 -0.43 9.12 -5.73
N ALA A 272 -0.39 9.50 -4.46
CA ALA A 272 0.85 9.79 -3.74
C ALA A 272 1.76 8.55 -3.68
N LEU A 273 1.24 7.37 -3.34
CA LEU A 273 2.01 6.11 -3.33
C LEU A 273 2.53 5.72 -4.71
N LEU A 274 1.73 5.91 -5.77
CA LEU A 274 2.17 5.64 -7.13
C LEU A 274 3.29 6.61 -7.54
N TRP A 275 3.17 7.90 -7.23
CA TRP A 275 4.26 8.86 -7.45
C TRP A 275 5.52 8.51 -6.67
N LEU A 276 5.39 8.05 -5.42
CA LEU A 276 6.51 7.59 -4.60
C LEU A 276 7.23 6.42 -5.29
N SER A 277 6.46 5.46 -5.78
CA SER A 277 6.96 4.30 -6.52
C SER A 277 7.66 4.70 -7.83
N LEU A 278 7.11 5.66 -8.58
CA LEU A 278 7.71 6.18 -9.81
C LEU A 278 9.03 6.93 -9.53
N LEU A 279 9.11 7.69 -8.45
CA LEU A 279 10.32 8.41 -8.06
C LEU A 279 11.42 7.46 -7.59
N LEU A 280 11.06 6.43 -6.80
CA LEU A 280 11.97 5.36 -6.41
C LEU A 280 12.48 4.60 -7.64
N PHE A 281 11.59 4.25 -8.57
CA PHE A 281 11.97 3.61 -9.83
C PHE A 281 12.97 4.45 -10.62
N ASP A 282 12.70 5.75 -10.79
CA ASP A 282 13.61 6.68 -11.46
C ASP A 282 14.98 6.77 -10.72
N ALA A 283 14.98 6.75 -9.39
CA ALA A 283 16.20 6.86 -8.59
C ALA A 283 17.06 5.59 -8.63
N VAL A 284 16.44 4.41 -8.60
CA VAL A 284 17.14 3.11 -8.73
C VAL A 284 17.75 2.96 -10.12
N ARG A 285 17.07 3.41 -11.19
CA ARG A 285 17.59 3.29 -12.56
C ARG A 285 18.75 4.23 -12.88
N LYS A 286 18.92 5.33 -12.15
CA LYS A 286 19.97 6.34 -12.39
C LYS A 286 21.32 6.04 -11.71
N GLU A 287 21.55 4.80 -11.28
CA GLU A 287 22.69 4.33 -10.47
C GLU A 287 23.82 5.35 -10.18
N GLY A 288 23.90 5.78 -8.92
CA GLY A 288 25.01 6.58 -8.40
C GLY A 288 24.90 8.09 -8.61
N GLY A 289 23.96 8.58 -9.45
CA GLY A 289 23.65 10.00 -9.51
C GLY A 289 22.88 10.46 -8.27
N LEU A 290 23.40 11.46 -7.55
CA LEU A 290 22.63 12.12 -6.49
C LEU A 290 21.32 12.66 -7.08
N PRO A 291 20.16 12.50 -6.40
CA PRO A 291 18.92 13.07 -6.88
C PRO A 291 19.06 14.58 -7.04
N ASP A 292 18.67 15.12 -8.21
CA ASP A 292 18.71 16.56 -8.44
C ASP A 292 17.70 17.30 -7.53
N ARG A 293 17.88 18.63 -7.37
CA ARG A 293 17.00 19.45 -6.52
C ARG A 293 15.53 19.32 -6.91
N ALA A 294 15.23 19.22 -8.20
CA ALA A 294 13.86 19.07 -8.69
C ALA A 294 13.23 17.72 -8.29
N TRP A 295 14.01 16.65 -8.27
CA TRP A 295 13.60 15.34 -7.78
C TRP A 295 13.40 15.39 -6.27
N GLN A 296 14.30 16.03 -5.50
CA GLN A 296 14.18 16.16 -4.04
C GLN A 296 12.91 16.91 -3.63
N ILE A 297 12.56 17.99 -4.34
CA ILE A 297 11.31 18.74 -4.11
C ILE A 297 10.10 17.83 -4.38
N LYS A 298 10.08 17.09 -5.50
CA LYS A 298 8.99 16.16 -5.80
C LYS A 298 8.88 15.06 -4.76
N TRP A 299 10.02 14.50 -4.34
CA TRP A 299 10.09 13.49 -3.29
C TRP A 299 9.48 14.04 -2.00
N PHE A 300 9.89 15.24 -1.56
CA PHE A 300 9.36 15.90 -0.37
C PHE A 300 7.85 16.13 -0.43
N LEU A 301 7.34 16.67 -1.53
CA LEU A 301 5.90 16.90 -1.72
C LEU A 301 5.12 15.59 -1.67
N VAL A 302 5.61 14.55 -2.32
CA VAL A 302 4.96 13.23 -2.33
C VAL A 302 5.00 12.58 -0.94
N LEU A 303 6.08 12.75 -0.18
CA LEU A 303 6.16 12.30 1.21
C LEU A 303 5.12 13.02 2.08
N LEU A 304 4.96 14.34 1.94
CA LEU A 304 3.92 15.09 2.65
C LEU A 304 2.52 14.58 2.29
N CYS A 305 2.22 14.43 1.00
CA CYS A 305 0.93 13.87 0.57
C CYS A 305 0.72 12.46 1.15
N THR A 306 1.74 11.60 1.10
CA THR A 306 1.65 10.23 1.64
C THR A 306 1.40 10.25 3.14
N ALA A 307 2.12 11.05 3.91
CA ALA A 307 1.98 11.10 5.36
C ALA A 307 0.63 11.67 5.81
N PHE A 308 0.13 12.72 5.14
CA PHE A 308 -1.02 13.49 5.63
C PHE A 308 -2.36 13.14 4.99
N LEU A 309 -2.39 12.51 3.80
CA LEU A 309 -3.65 12.04 3.20
C LEU A 309 -4.18 10.75 3.84
N ARG A 310 -3.35 10.02 4.61
CA ARG A 310 -3.75 8.83 5.36
C ARG A 310 -2.92 8.67 6.63
N ASN A 311 -3.55 8.46 7.78
CA ASN A 311 -2.86 8.29 9.07
C ASN A 311 -1.83 7.14 9.05
N ASN A 312 -2.10 6.08 8.29
CA ASN A 312 -1.19 4.95 8.12
C ASN A 312 0.03 5.28 7.24
N GLY A 313 -0.01 6.40 6.51
CA GLY A 313 1.02 6.80 5.56
C GLY A 313 2.39 7.03 6.20
N ALA A 314 2.44 7.63 7.40
CA ALA A 314 3.70 7.82 8.11
C ALA A 314 4.39 6.49 8.47
N PHE A 315 3.63 5.46 8.85
CA PHE A 315 4.19 4.12 9.08
C PHE A 315 4.75 3.52 7.79
N CYS A 316 4.02 3.63 6.66
CA CYS A 316 4.52 3.23 5.35
C CYS A 316 5.87 3.91 5.02
N LEU A 317 5.99 5.21 5.32
CA LEU A 317 7.24 5.95 5.11
C LEU A 317 8.39 5.43 5.99
N LEU A 318 8.13 5.11 7.26
CA LEU A 318 9.16 4.55 8.15
C LEU A 318 9.64 3.18 7.67
N PHE A 319 8.73 2.27 7.28
CA PHE A 319 9.10 0.97 6.72
C PHE A 319 9.90 1.11 5.42
N MET A 320 9.48 2.03 4.54
CA MET A 320 10.22 2.33 3.32
C MET A 320 11.62 2.88 3.62
N ALA A 321 11.76 3.83 4.56
CA ALA A 321 13.05 4.37 4.96
C ALA A 321 13.97 3.28 5.53
N ALA A 322 13.44 2.39 6.38
CA ALA A 322 14.17 1.23 6.88
C ALA A 322 14.61 0.32 5.72
N ALA A 323 13.73 0.01 4.77
CA ALA A 323 14.07 -0.79 3.59
C ALA A 323 15.18 -0.14 2.75
N LEU A 324 15.15 1.19 2.55
CA LEU A 324 16.20 1.92 1.84
C LEU A 324 17.55 1.86 2.58
N LEU A 325 17.55 1.96 3.91
CA LEU A 325 18.76 1.88 4.74
C LEU A 325 19.33 0.46 4.87
N LEU A 326 18.47 -0.56 4.80
CA LEU A 326 18.85 -1.97 4.78
C LEU A 326 19.23 -2.47 3.38
N SER A 327 18.90 -1.70 2.33
CA SER A 327 19.27 -2.02 0.96
C SER A 327 20.79 -2.01 0.77
N GLY A 328 21.27 -2.77 -0.24
CA GLY A 328 22.69 -2.73 -0.64
C GLY A 328 23.17 -1.36 -1.13
N GLN A 329 22.25 -0.40 -1.34
CA GLN A 329 22.52 0.96 -1.83
C GLN A 329 22.37 2.03 -0.74
N ARG A 330 22.43 1.66 0.55
CA ARG A 330 22.21 2.57 1.70
C ARG A 330 22.98 3.89 1.66
N LYS A 331 24.23 3.91 1.16
CA LYS A 331 25.04 5.13 1.10
C LYS A 331 24.46 6.15 0.12
N GLN A 332 23.90 5.67 -1.00
CA GLN A 332 23.28 6.51 -2.02
C GLN A 332 21.93 7.05 -1.54
N PHE A 333 21.15 6.23 -0.84
CA PHE A 333 19.80 6.60 -0.37
C PHE A 333 19.75 7.17 1.04
N PHE A 334 20.90 7.40 1.69
CA PHE A 334 20.93 7.88 3.08
C PHE A 334 20.17 9.19 3.24
N CYS A 335 20.48 10.21 2.44
CA CYS A 335 19.78 11.51 2.53
C CYS A 335 18.28 11.38 2.20
N THR A 336 17.92 10.55 1.21
CA THR A 336 16.52 10.26 0.85
C THR A 336 15.77 9.61 2.01
N ALA A 337 16.39 8.64 2.68
CA ALA A 337 15.84 7.96 3.84
C ALA A 337 15.73 8.90 5.05
N CYS A 338 16.75 9.72 5.33
CA CYS A 338 16.69 10.75 6.37
C CYS A 338 15.55 11.73 6.14
N MET A 339 15.40 12.24 4.92
CA MET A 339 14.28 13.14 4.57
C MET A 339 12.92 12.45 4.75
N THR A 340 12.83 11.17 4.41
CA THR A 340 11.63 10.34 4.62
C THR A 340 11.29 10.23 6.11
N VAL A 341 12.29 9.95 6.96
CA VAL A 341 12.14 9.90 8.42
C VAL A 341 11.74 11.26 8.97
N ILE A 342 12.37 12.34 8.52
CA ILE A 342 12.04 13.71 8.95
C ILE A 342 10.57 14.03 8.66
N VAL A 343 10.06 13.71 7.47
CA VAL A 343 8.64 13.94 7.14
C VAL A 343 7.71 13.05 7.98
N ALA A 344 8.08 11.79 8.23
CA ALA A 344 7.29 10.94 9.12
C ALA A 344 7.26 11.47 10.56
N LEU A 345 8.39 11.96 11.08
CA LEU A 345 8.46 12.62 12.39
C LEU A 345 7.69 13.94 12.43
N LEU A 346 7.72 14.72 11.35
CA LEU A 346 6.90 15.93 11.20
C LEU A 346 5.41 15.59 11.32
N PHE A 347 4.96 14.51 10.67
CA PHE A 347 3.59 14.03 10.79
C PHE A 347 3.22 13.68 12.24
N PHE A 348 4.06 12.91 12.95
CA PHE A 348 3.81 12.59 14.36
C PHE A 348 3.81 13.82 15.26
N THR A 349 4.71 14.77 15.03
CA THR A 349 4.72 16.06 15.73
C THR A 349 3.43 16.86 15.45
N ALA A 350 2.94 16.86 14.21
CA ALA A 350 1.67 17.50 13.89
C ALA A 350 0.51 16.84 14.64
N GLN A 351 0.42 15.50 14.61
CA GLN A 351 -0.68 14.77 15.24
C GLN A 351 -0.65 14.85 16.78
N HIS A 352 0.53 14.83 17.41
CA HIS A 352 0.64 14.79 18.88
C HIS A 352 0.86 16.16 19.53
N THR A 353 1.21 17.19 18.78
CA THR A 353 1.42 18.55 19.31
C THR A 353 0.46 19.54 18.69
N VAL A 354 0.40 19.64 17.36
CA VAL A 354 -0.40 20.68 16.68
C VAL A 354 -1.90 20.40 16.78
N TYR A 355 -2.33 19.17 16.52
CA TYR A 355 -3.76 18.83 16.53
C TYR A 355 -4.42 19.04 17.91
N PRO A 356 -3.80 18.63 19.04
CA PRO A 356 -4.33 18.93 20.37
C PRO A 356 -4.40 20.43 20.68
N LEU A 357 -3.40 21.23 20.24
CA LEU A 357 -3.43 22.69 20.38
C LEU A 357 -4.57 23.33 19.58
N CYS A 358 -5.00 22.69 18.50
CA CYS A 358 -6.17 23.10 17.71
C CYS A 358 -7.49 22.48 18.20
N HIS A 359 -7.49 21.79 19.35
CA HIS A 359 -8.65 21.06 19.88
C HIS A 359 -9.21 19.99 18.93
N ILE A 360 -8.38 19.43 18.05
CA ILE A 360 -8.73 18.32 17.18
C ILE A 360 -8.54 17.02 17.96
N ALA A 361 -9.62 16.24 18.12
CA ALA A 361 -9.56 14.95 18.80
C ALA A 361 -8.74 13.93 18.00
N ASP A 362 -7.97 13.07 18.68
CA ASP A 362 -7.23 11.97 18.05
C ASP A 362 -8.17 10.85 17.60
N THR A 363 -7.67 9.95 16.76
CA THR A 363 -8.36 8.70 16.41
C THR A 363 -8.64 7.87 17.66
N GLU A 364 -9.85 7.31 17.75
CA GLU A 364 -10.33 6.48 18.83
C GLU A 364 -9.35 5.33 19.11
N TYR A 365 -9.10 5.04 20.39
CA TYR A 365 -8.17 3.96 20.75
C TYR A 365 -8.62 2.60 20.23
N THR A 366 -9.94 2.36 20.21
CA THR A 366 -10.60 1.17 19.66
C THR A 366 -10.15 0.86 18.24
N GLU A 367 -9.97 1.89 17.41
CA GLU A 367 -9.55 1.73 16.02
C GLU A 367 -8.11 1.17 15.92
N LYS A 368 -7.26 1.49 16.90
CA LYS A 368 -5.87 1.01 16.99
C LYS A 368 -5.77 -0.44 17.46
N ILE A 369 -6.84 -1.01 18.03
CA ILE A 369 -6.85 -2.34 18.67
C ILE A 369 -7.89 -3.30 18.08
N GLY A 370 -8.40 -3.04 16.86
CA GLY A 370 -9.41 -3.88 16.19
C GLY A 370 -9.04 -5.36 16.12
N ILE A 371 -7.82 -5.68 15.69
CA ILE A 371 -7.31 -7.07 15.63
C ILE A 371 -7.26 -7.71 17.03
N PRO A 372 -6.63 -7.08 18.05
CA PRO A 372 -6.71 -7.56 19.42
C PRO A 372 -8.12 -7.81 19.93
N LEU A 373 -9.07 -6.91 19.66
CA LEU A 373 -10.47 -7.06 20.05
C LEU A 373 -11.12 -8.27 19.39
N GLN A 374 -10.88 -8.46 18.09
CA GLN A 374 -11.39 -9.61 17.38
C GLN A 374 -10.84 -10.93 17.95
N GLN A 375 -9.56 -10.99 18.31
CA GLN A 375 -8.96 -12.19 18.90
C GLN A 375 -9.55 -12.52 20.28
N LEU A 376 -9.86 -11.48 21.08
CA LEU A 376 -10.58 -11.65 22.35
C LEU A 376 -11.99 -12.18 22.10
N ALA A 377 -12.74 -11.58 21.17
CA ALA A 377 -14.09 -12.00 20.80
C ALA A 377 -14.11 -13.45 20.28
N ALA A 378 -13.16 -13.82 19.42
CA ALA A 378 -12.97 -15.19 18.96
C ALA A 378 -12.73 -16.17 20.11
N THR A 379 -11.94 -15.75 21.12
CA THR A 379 -11.68 -16.59 22.30
C THR A 379 -12.95 -16.85 23.09
N VAL A 380 -13.82 -15.84 23.25
CA VAL A 380 -15.12 -16.00 23.92
C VAL A 380 -16.06 -16.86 23.07
N ALA A 381 -16.16 -16.60 21.77
CA ALA A 381 -17.04 -17.29 20.83
C ALA A 381 -16.71 -18.79 20.71
N TYR A 382 -15.42 -19.14 20.59
CA TYR A 382 -14.96 -20.53 20.50
C TYR A 382 -14.73 -21.20 21.85
N GLN A 383 -15.16 -20.58 22.96
CA GLN A 383 -15.00 -21.13 24.32
C GLN A 383 -13.54 -21.51 24.64
N GLY A 384 -12.61 -20.64 24.26
CA GLY A 384 -11.18 -20.81 24.53
C GLY A 384 -10.85 -20.83 26.01
N LYS A 385 -9.64 -21.29 26.34
CA LYS A 385 -9.12 -21.35 27.71
C LYS A 385 -9.01 -19.94 28.30
N MET A 386 -9.76 -19.68 29.35
CA MET A 386 -9.85 -18.38 30.03
C MET A 386 -9.95 -18.60 31.53
N GLY A 387 -9.21 -17.83 32.32
CA GLY A 387 -9.33 -17.82 33.78
C GLY A 387 -10.27 -16.70 34.25
N GLU A 388 -10.58 -16.70 35.54
CA GLU A 388 -11.54 -15.74 36.12
C GLU A 388 -11.08 -14.28 35.99
N GLU A 389 -9.79 -13.98 36.21
CA GLU A 389 -9.27 -12.61 36.07
C GLU A 389 -9.47 -12.05 34.65
N GLU A 390 -9.25 -12.87 33.62
CA GLU A 390 -9.45 -12.44 32.23
C GLU A 390 -10.93 -12.27 31.91
N ARG A 391 -11.78 -13.18 32.42
CA ARG A 391 -13.23 -13.12 32.24
C ARG A 391 -13.83 -11.87 32.90
N GLU A 392 -13.45 -11.58 34.14
CA GLU A 392 -13.88 -10.36 34.84
C GLU A 392 -13.49 -9.09 34.11
N PHE A 393 -12.29 -9.05 33.50
CA PHE A 393 -11.87 -7.91 32.70
C PHE A 393 -12.75 -7.73 31.46
N LEU A 394 -13.08 -8.81 30.74
CA LEU A 394 -13.92 -8.75 29.55
C LEU A 394 -15.38 -8.35 29.88
N LEU A 395 -15.90 -8.81 31.01
CA LEU A 395 -17.27 -8.48 31.47
C LEU A 395 -17.44 -7.01 31.89
N LYS A 396 -16.35 -6.31 32.25
CA LYS A 396 -16.36 -4.85 32.48
C LYS A 396 -16.52 -4.05 31.19
N ILE A 397 -16.21 -4.64 30.04
CA ILE A 397 -16.35 -4.01 28.72
C ILE A 397 -17.76 -4.25 28.20
N MET A 398 -18.20 -5.50 28.13
CA MET A 398 -19.55 -5.88 27.70
C MET A 398 -19.89 -7.31 28.17
N PRO A 399 -21.19 -7.67 28.24
CA PRO A 399 -21.62 -9.02 28.63
C PRO A 399 -21.02 -10.11 27.74
N GLU A 400 -20.84 -11.31 28.28
CA GLU A 400 -20.28 -12.45 27.55
C GLU A 400 -21.09 -12.78 26.27
N GLN A 401 -22.40 -12.59 26.31
CA GLN A 401 -23.28 -12.81 25.15
C GLN A 401 -22.95 -11.84 24.00
N GLU A 402 -22.73 -10.55 24.28
CA GLU A 402 -22.36 -9.56 23.27
C GLU A 402 -21.01 -9.90 22.62
N TRP A 403 -20.02 -10.32 23.41
CA TRP A 403 -18.73 -10.79 22.86
C TRP A 403 -18.89 -11.92 21.84
N LYS A 404 -19.83 -12.84 22.06
CA LYS A 404 -20.11 -13.97 21.15
C LYS A 404 -20.88 -13.51 19.91
N GLU A 405 -21.93 -12.72 20.09
CA GLU A 405 -22.82 -12.29 18.99
C GLU A 405 -22.16 -11.26 18.06
N ARG A 406 -21.25 -10.44 18.60
CA ARG A 406 -20.53 -9.41 17.87
C ARG A 406 -19.25 -9.92 17.22
N TYR A 407 -18.77 -11.10 17.60
CA TYR A 407 -17.71 -11.76 16.85
C TYR A 407 -18.22 -12.11 15.44
N ALA A 408 -17.67 -11.43 14.44
CA ALA A 408 -17.94 -11.68 13.04
C ALA A 408 -16.61 -11.86 12.32
N PRO A 409 -16.24 -13.10 11.98
CA PRO A 409 -14.99 -13.35 11.27
C PRO A 409 -14.92 -12.56 9.96
N CYS A 410 -13.74 -11.99 9.68
CA CYS A 410 -13.50 -11.07 8.56
C CYS A 410 -14.09 -9.66 8.69
N LEU A 411 -14.78 -9.31 9.78
CA LEU A 411 -15.33 -7.98 10.01
C LEU A 411 -15.09 -7.49 11.45
N ALA A 412 -13.93 -6.85 11.66
CA ALA A 412 -13.57 -6.30 12.97
C ALA A 412 -14.47 -5.12 13.40
N ASP A 413 -15.11 -4.42 12.47
CA ASP A 413 -15.94 -3.26 12.80
C ASP A 413 -17.16 -3.64 13.64
N LYS A 414 -17.70 -4.86 13.49
CA LYS A 414 -18.84 -5.33 14.28
C LYS A 414 -18.52 -5.36 15.79
N ILE A 415 -17.31 -5.75 16.17
CA ILE A 415 -16.90 -5.77 17.59
C ILE A 415 -16.43 -4.39 18.08
N LYS A 416 -15.78 -3.59 17.21
CA LYS A 416 -15.33 -2.23 17.57
C LYS A 416 -16.50 -1.30 17.90
N TRP A 417 -17.58 -1.38 17.12
CA TRP A 417 -18.72 -0.47 17.20
C TRP A 417 -19.95 -1.16 17.78
N THR A 418 -19.78 -1.73 18.99
CA THR A 418 -20.87 -2.36 19.74
C THR A 418 -21.54 -1.34 20.65
N ASP A 419 -22.85 -1.14 20.47
CA ASP A 419 -23.66 -0.27 21.32
C ASP A 419 -23.66 -0.75 22.78
N GLY A 420 -23.43 0.18 23.71
CA GLY A 420 -23.36 -0.12 25.14
C GLY A 420 -22.04 -0.75 25.62
N ALA A 421 -21.08 -1.04 24.73
CA ALA A 421 -19.76 -1.51 25.14
C ALA A 421 -18.93 -0.37 25.76
N ASN A 422 -18.31 -0.64 26.91
CA ASN A 422 -17.46 0.31 27.61
C ASN A 422 -16.03 0.33 27.04
N MET A 423 -15.90 0.81 25.80
CA MET A 423 -14.60 0.95 25.13
C MET A 423 -13.67 1.95 25.84
N GLU A 424 -14.25 2.92 26.55
CA GLU A 424 -13.50 3.88 27.37
C GLU A 424 -12.76 3.20 28.53
N TYR A 425 -13.33 2.13 29.11
CA TYR A 425 -12.62 1.32 30.10
C TYR A 425 -11.30 0.77 29.57
N ILE A 426 -11.24 0.35 28.30
CA ILE A 426 -10.02 -0.12 27.66
C ILE A 426 -9.02 1.03 27.50
N SER A 427 -9.49 2.20 27.04
CA SER A 427 -8.68 3.42 26.90
C SER A 427 -8.03 3.85 28.21
N GLN A 428 -8.73 3.67 29.34
CA GLN A 428 -8.23 3.99 30.68
C GLN A 428 -7.32 2.88 31.27
N ASN A 429 -7.50 1.63 30.84
CA ASN A 429 -6.82 0.45 31.39
C ASN A 429 -5.91 -0.27 30.37
N LYS A 430 -5.22 0.48 29.50
CA LYS A 430 -4.39 -0.06 28.40
C LYS A 430 -3.41 -1.15 28.84
N ARG A 431 -2.73 -0.97 29.97
CA ARG A 431 -1.77 -1.96 30.49
C ARG A 431 -2.45 -3.28 30.85
N SER A 432 -3.60 -3.21 31.52
CA SER A 432 -4.40 -4.39 31.88
C SER A 432 -4.95 -5.08 30.65
N PHE A 433 -5.42 -4.31 29.66
CA PHE A 433 -5.86 -4.83 28.36
C PHE A 433 -4.77 -5.67 27.68
N TRP A 434 -3.56 -5.12 27.52
CA TRP A 434 -2.46 -5.86 26.90
C TRP A 434 -1.98 -7.06 27.72
N LYS A 435 -2.08 -6.99 29.05
CA LYS A 435 -1.80 -8.14 29.94
C LYS A 435 -2.81 -9.27 29.68
N VAL A 436 -4.10 -8.97 29.64
CA VAL A 436 -5.17 -9.94 29.38
C VAL A 436 -5.06 -10.51 27.97
N TRP A 437 -4.88 -9.65 26.97
CA TRP A 437 -4.69 -10.07 25.58
C TRP A 437 -3.48 -11.01 25.42
N GLY A 438 -2.35 -10.68 26.06
CA GLY A 438 -1.15 -11.52 26.01
C GLY A 438 -1.32 -12.85 26.74
N ALA A 439 -2.01 -12.87 27.89
CA ALA A 439 -2.32 -14.10 28.61
C ALA A 439 -3.22 -15.04 27.79
N LEU A 440 -4.27 -14.50 27.17
CA LEU A 440 -5.20 -15.26 26.34
C LEU A 440 -4.55 -15.72 25.03
N LEU A 441 -3.63 -14.95 24.45
CA LEU A 441 -2.82 -15.38 23.31
C LEU A 441 -2.03 -16.65 23.62
N LEU A 442 -1.34 -16.67 24.78
CA LEU A 442 -0.54 -17.82 25.21
C LEU A 442 -1.40 -19.04 25.54
N LYS A 443 -2.60 -18.83 26.09
CA LYS A 443 -3.57 -19.90 26.39
C LYS A 443 -4.24 -20.44 25.12
N ASN A 444 -4.42 -19.61 24.10
CA ASN A 444 -5.21 -19.90 22.90
C ASN A 444 -4.51 -19.54 21.56
N PRO A 445 -3.26 -19.98 21.33
CA PRO A 445 -2.49 -19.56 20.16
C PRO A 445 -3.17 -19.92 18.84
N ALA A 446 -3.84 -21.07 18.76
CA ALA A 446 -4.56 -21.50 17.57
C ALA A 446 -5.77 -20.61 17.26
N ILE A 447 -6.52 -20.16 18.28
CA ILE A 447 -7.68 -19.27 18.08
C ILE A 447 -7.19 -17.90 17.60
N TYR A 448 -6.14 -17.37 18.21
CA TYR A 448 -5.56 -16.07 17.85
C TYR A 448 -5.02 -16.04 16.42
N LEU A 449 -4.34 -17.11 16.00
CA LEU A 449 -3.82 -17.24 14.64
C LEU A 449 -4.96 -17.37 13.62
N ARG A 450 -6.03 -18.12 13.94
CA ARG A 450 -7.22 -18.22 13.08
C ARG A 450 -7.94 -16.89 12.96
N ALA A 451 -8.24 -16.24 14.09
CA ALA A 451 -8.91 -14.93 14.10
C ALA A 451 -8.11 -13.89 13.30
N TYR A 452 -6.78 -13.82 13.51
CA TYR A 452 -5.91 -12.95 12.72
C TYR A 452 -5.96 -13.27 11.23
N GLY A 453 -5.86 -14.55 10.86
CA GLY A 453 -5.92 -14.98 9.45
C GLY A 453 -7.29 -14.76 8.79
N MET A 454 -8.36 -14.64 9.57
CA MET A 454 -9.69 -14.30 9.07
C MET A 454 -9.90 -12.79 8.93
N ASP A 455 -9.20 -11.95 9.70
CA ASP A 455 -9.34 -10.48 9.63
C ASP A 455 -8.57 -9.81 8.48
N THR A 456 -7.88 -10.57 7.63
CA THR A 456 -7.07 -10.03 6.52
C THR A 456 -7.84 -9.82 5.22
N PHE A 457 -9.18 -9.67 5.27
CA PHE A 457 -10.02 -9.44 4.09
C PHE A 457 -10.38 -7.97 3.89
#